data_AF-A0A2J1E0D2-F1
#
_entry.id   AF-A0A2J1E0D2-F1
#
_cell.length_a   1.000
_cell.length_b   1.000
_cell.length_c   1.000
_cell.angle_alpha   90.00
_cell.angle_beta   90.00
_cell.angle_gamma   90.00
#
_symmetry.space_group_name_H-M   'P 1'
#
loop_
_entity.id
_entity.type
_entity.pdbx_description
1 polymer ?
#
loop_
_entity_poly.entity_id
_entity_poly.type
_entity_poly.pdbx_seq_one_letter_code
_entity_poly.pdbx_strand_id
1 'polypeptide(L)'
;SQELSFELVTEPLYQMAEYFKKVAEKPDERCRTCFDMRLGQTAVYAARYGYEYFSSSLFISPHQKHQEAVFSAEAFAKETGVKFAYADLRKRYSDSRHITKPLDLYRQQYCGCIYSEYERFGKTDPPA
;
A
#
# COMPACT_ATOMS: atom_id res chain seq x y z
N SER A 1 26.26 6.67 -3.40
CA SER A 1 25.02 6.34 -2.67
C SER A 1 25.35 6.34 -1.19
N GLN A 2 24.52 6.94 -0.33
CA GLN A 2 24.60 6.63 1.10
C GLN A 2 24.04 5.23 1.27
N GLU A 3 24.87 4.27 1.68
CA GLU A 3 24.37 2.97 2.13
C GLU A 3 23.67 3.21 3.47
N LEU A 4 22.35 3.05 3.47
CA LEU A 4 21.55 3.12 4.67
C LEU A 4 21.57 1.75 5.32
N SER A 5 22.07 1.65 6.55
CA SER A 5 22.21 0.41 7.31
C SER A 5 20.87 -0.01 7.95
N PHE A 6 19.84 -0.19 7.14
CA PHE A 6 18.54 -0.70 7.58
C PHE A 6 18.42 -2.18 7.25
N GLU A 7 17.87 -2.96 8.19
CA GLU A 7 17.44 -4.32 7.92
C GLU A 7 16.22 -4.29 6.99
N LEU A 8 16.30 -4.98 5.85
CA LEU A 8 15.16 -5.17 4.95
C LEU A 8 14.47 -6.49 5.28
N VAL A 9 13.25 -6.39 5.81
CA VAL A 9 12.40 -7.55 6.06
C VAL A 9 11.38 -7.66 4.92
N THR A 10 11.38 -8.80 4.23
CA THR A 10 10.48 -9.04 3.09
C THR A 10 9.52 -10.19 3.38
N GLU A 11 8.26 -10.03 2.97
CA GLU A 11 7.32 -11.14 2.80
C GLU A 11 7.34 -11.58 1.32
N PRO A 12 7.99 -12.71 0.98
CA PRO A 12 8.16 -13.11 -0.41
C PRO A 12 6.86 -13.58 -1.07
N LEU A 13 5.85 -13.95 -0.27
CA LEU A 13 4.62 -14.53 -0.80
C LEU A 13 3.52 -13.48 -0.96
N TYR A 14 3.22 -13.16 -2.23
CA TYR A 14 1.98 -12.47 -2.55
C TYR A 14 0.82 -13.45 -2.38
N GLN A 15 0.06 -13.30 -1.28
CA GLN A 15 -1.11 -14.14 -0.93
C GLN A 15 -2.30 -13.94 -1.89
N MET A 16 -2.12 -14.25 -3.18
CA MET A 16 -3.11 -14.00 -4.24
C MET A 16 -4.40 -14.77 -4.03
N ALA A 17 -4.31 -16.06 -3.75
CA ALA A 17 -5.49 -16.90 -3.58
C ALA A 17 -6.38 -16.38 -2.43
N GLU A 18 -5.78 -16.01 -1.31
CA GLU A 18 -6.51 -15.45 -0.17
C GLU A 18 -7.05 -14.05 -0.49
N TYR A 19 -6.26 -13.21 -1.18
CA TYR A 19 -6.74 -11.91 -1.64
C TYR A 19 -7.99 -12.06 -2.52
N PHE A 20 -7.96 -12.93 -3.54
CA PHE A 20 -9.09 -13.17 -4.43
C PHE A 20 -10.30 -13.70 -3.69
N LYS A 21 -10.11 -14.66 -2.78
CA LYS A 21 -11.19 -15.19 -1.95
C LYS A 21 -11.89 -14.08 -1.16
N LYS A 22 -11.14 -13.15 -0.57
CA LYS A 22 -11.72 -12.06 0.23
C LYS A 22 -12.42 -10.99 -0.59
N VAL A 23 -11.99 -10.73 -1.83
CA VAL A 23 -12.54 -9.63 -2.65
C VAL A 23 -13.59 -10.09 -3.66
N ALA A 24 -13.74 -11.39 -3.90
CA ALA A 24 -14.66 -11.93 -4.90
C ALA A 24 -16.13 -11.56 -4.65
N GLU A 25 -16.57 -11.54 -3.39
CA GLU A 25 -17.97 -11.22 -3.05
C GLU A 25 -18.30 -9.74 -3.23
N LYS A 26 -17.30 -8.86 -3.05
CA LYS A 26 -17.46 -7.40 -3.06
C LYS A 26 -16.30 -6.71 -3.78
N PRO A 27 -16.23 -6.83 -5.12
CA PRO A 27 -15.11 -6.30 -5.90
C PRO A 27 -14.97 -4.77 -5.79
N ASP A 28 -16.02 -4.03 -5.47
CA ASP A 28 -15.98 -2.56 -5.29
C ASP A 28 -15.32 -2.15 -3.94
N GLU A 29 -15.40 -3.02 -2.94
CA GLU A 29 -14.77 -2.87 -1.63
C GLU A 29 -13.33 -3.42 -1.62
N ARG A 30 -12.82 -4.02 -2.71
CA ARG A 30 -11.52 -4.70 -2.78
C ARG A 30 -10.32 -3.91 -2.24
N CYS A 31 -10.33 -2.58 -2.37
CA CYS A 31 -9.23 -1.73 -1.91
C CYS A 31 -9.17 -1.72 -0.38
N ARG A 32 -10.34 -1.64 0.28
CA ARG A 32 -10.48 -1.72 1.73
C ARG A 32 -9.85 -3.01 2.25
N THR A 33 -10.27 -4.14 1.68
CA THR A 33 -9.73 -5.47 1.99
C THR A 33 -8.21 -5.54 1.76
N CYS A 34 -7.70 -4.98 0.66
CA CYS A 34 -6.27 -4.94 0.38
C CYS A 34 -5.51 -4.16 1.47
N PHE A 35 -5.99 -2.98 1.85
CA PHE A 35 -5.39 -2.17 2.91
C PHE A 35 -5.44 -2.90 4.25
N ASP A 36 -6.55 -3.55 4.58
CA ASP A 36 -6.68 -4.32 5.81
C ASP A 36 -5.65 -5.46 5.85
N MET A 37 -5.48 -6.22 4.76
CA MET A 37 -4.47 -7.27 4.68
C MET A 37 -3.03 -6.73 4.83
N ARG A 38 -2.69 -5.64 4.14
CA ARG A 38 -1.31 -5.13 4.10
C ARG A 38 -0.94 -4.37 5.37
N LEU A 39 -1.76 -3.40 5.77
CA LEU A 39 -1.50 -2.57 6.95
C LEU A 39 -1.70 -3.35 8.24
N GLY A 40 -2.65 -4.30 8.26
CA GLY A 40 -2.80 -5.22 9.37
C GLY A 40 -1.58 -6.12 9.56
N GLN A 41 -1.04 -6.70 8.49
CA GLN A 41 0.20 -7.48 8.58
C GLN A 41 1.38 -6.62 9.09
N THR A 42 1.51 -5.38 8.60
CA THR A 42 2.54 -4.45 9.09
C THR A 42 2.37 -4.11 10.58
N ALA A 43 1.14 -3.83 11.03
CA ALA A 43 0.87 -3.50 12.42
C ALA A 43 1.10 -4.71 13.36
N VAL A 44 0.68 -5.91 12.96
CA VAL A 44 0.93 -7.16 13.71
C VAL A 44 2.42 -7.45 13.79
N TYR A 45 3.16 -7.24 12.70
CA TYR A 45 4.62 -7.36 12.71
C TYR A 45 5.22 -6.34 13.68
N ALA A 46 4.81 -5.07 13.58
CA ALA A 46 5.30 -4.01 14.45
C ALA A 46 5.11 -4.35 15.94
N ALA A 47 3.93 -4.83 16.32
CA ALA A 47 3.62 -5.26 17.68
C ALA A 47 4.49 -6.43 18.13
N ARG A 48 4.63 -7.46 17.29
CA ARG A 48 5.41 -8.67 17.60
C ARG A 48 6.87 -8.37 17.92
N TYR A 49 7.46 -7.37 17.26
CA TYR A 49 8.87 -7.02 17.39
C TYR A 49 9.12 -5.76 18.23
N GLY A 50 8.08 -5.23 18.90
CA GLY A 50 8.22 -4.12 19.84
C GLY A 50 8.46 -2.75 19.20
N TYR A 51 8.07 -2.56 17.94
CA TYR A 51 8.11 -1.24 17.31
C TYR A 51 6.99 -0.34 17.81
N GLU A 52 7.29 0.93 18.08
CA GLU A 52 6.31 1.88 18.61
C GLU A 52 5.38 2.44 17.51
N TYR A 53 5.88 2.57 16.29
CA TYR A 53 5.16 3.17 15.17
C TYR A 53 5.20 2.30 13.92
N PHE A 54 4.14 2.39 13.12
CA PHE A 54 4.13 1.92 11.74
C PHE A 54 3.55 2.99 10.80
N SER A 55 3.90 2.91 9.52
CA SER A 55 3.38 3.78 8.47
C SER A 55 3.46 3.09 7.11
N SER A 56 3.15 3.82 6.04
CA SER A 56 3.25 3.30 4.68
C SER A 56 3.56 4.39 3.66
N SER A 57 4.29 4.03 2.60
CA SER A 57 4.49 4.91 1.44
C SER A 57 3.22 5.12 0.61
N LEU A 58 2.15 4.34 0.86
CA LEU A 58 0.85 4.47 0.21
C LEU A 58 0.27 5.91 0.29
N PHE A 59 0.52 6.62 1.39
CA PHE A 59 -0.04 7.96 1.67
C PHE A 59 0.58 9.11 0.85
N ILE A 60 1.51 8.81 -0.06
CA ILE A 60 1.99 9.79 -1.05
C ILE A 60 1.13 9.84 -2.32
N SER A 61 0.40 8.76 -2.64
CA SER A 61 -0.28 8.64 -3.93
C SER A 61 -1.62 9.37 -3.93
N PRO A 62 -1.86 10.33 -4.86
CA PRO A 62 -3.18 10.96 -5.02
C PRO A 62 -4.21 10.02 -5.66
N HIS A 63 -3.77 8.88 -6.22
CA HIS A 63 -4.63 7.94 -6.96
C HIS A 63 -5.21 6.82 -6.09
N GLN A 64 -4.74 6.66 -4.85
CA GLN A 64 -5.24 5.63 -3.95
C GLN A 64 -6.49 6.08 -3.20
N LYS A 65 -7.33 5.12 -2.76
CA LYS A 65 -8.46 5.38 -1.85
C LYS A 65 -7.91 5.73 -0.45
N HIS A 66 -7.41 6.95 -0.29
CA HIS A 66 -6.61 7.40 0.85
C HIS A 66 -7.35 7.28 2.18
N GLN A 67 -8.63 7.66 2.22
CA GLN A 67 -9.46 7.57 3.44
C GLN A 67 -9.64 6.12 3.89
N GLU A 68 -9.79 5.18 2.94
CA GLU A 68 -9.88 3.75 3.26
C GLU A 68 -8.58 3.25 3.88
N ALA A 69 -7.43 3.64 3.31
CA ALA A 69 -6.13 3.25 3.84
C ALA A 69 -5.88 3.82 5.25
N VAL A 70 -6.28 5.08 5.50
CA VAL A 70 -6.19 5.70 6.83
C VAL A 70 -7.06 4.96 7.83
N PHE A 71 -8.33 4.70 7.50
CA PHE A 71 -9.21 3.98 8.41
C PHE A 71 -8.66 2.56 8.69
N SER A 72 -8.15 1.83 7.69
CA SER A 72 -7.48 0.53 7.92
C SER A 72 -6.31 0.66 8.90
N ALA A 73 -5.42 1.63 8.69
CA ALA A 73 -4.27 1.84 9.58
C ALA A 73 -4.73 2.19 11.01
N GLU A 74 -5.69 3.08 11.19
CA GLU A 74 -6.21 3.47 12.51
C GLU A 74 -6.88 2.30 13.24
N ALA A 75 -7.63 1.46 12.51
CA ALA A 75 -8.25 0.27 13.07
C ALA A 75 -7.21 -0.71 13.62
N PHE A 76 -6.16 -1.01 12.84
CA PHE A 76 -5.09 -1.91 13.28
C PHE A 76 -4.17 -1.28 14.33
N ALA A 77 -3.99 0.05 14.33
CA ALA A 77 -3.29 0.74 15.41
C ALA A 77 -4.00 0.54 16.75
N LYS A 78 -5.33 0.67 16.76
CA LYS A 78 -6.15 0.42 17.94
C LYS A 78 -6.12 -1.06 18.38
N GLU A 79 -6.19 -1.99 17.43
CA GLU A 79 -6.20 -3.43 17.71
C GLU A 79 -4.87 -3.93 18.28
N THR A 80 -3.75 -3.46 17.71
CA THR A 80 -2.40 -3.95 18.05
C THR A 80 -1.71 -3.14 19.14
N GLY A 81 -2.17 -1.92 19.41
CA GLY A 81 -1.52 -0.97 20.32
C GLY A 81 -0.31 -0.23 19.71
N VAL A 82 0.03 -0.50 18.44
CA VAL A 82 1.11 0.20 17.73
C VAL A 82 0.59 1.53 17.17
N LYS A 83 1.33 2.62 17.34
CA LYS A 83 0.89 3.94 16.86
C LYS A 83 0.99 4.03 15.34
N PHE A 84 -0.07 4.50 14.70
CA PHE A 84 -0.03 4.82 13.28
C PHE A 84 0.61 6.21 13.06
N ALA A 85 1.79 6.25 12.46
CA ALA A 85 2.47 7.48 12.07
C ALA A 85 1.91 7.99 10.73
N TYR A 86 0.76 8.65 10.79
CA TYR A 86 0.10 9.23 9.62
C TYR A 86 0.81 10.48 9.10
N ALA A 87 0.95 10.57 7.77
CA ALA A 87 1.35 11.79 7.09
C ALA A 87 0.64 11.88 5.73
N ASP A 88 -0.08 12.99 5.48
CA ASP A 88 -0.62 13.28 4.15
C ASP A 88 0.49 13.83 3.25
N LEU A 89 1.10 12.95 2.47
CA LEU A 89 2.22 13.27 1.58
C LEU A 89 1.77 13.57 0.15
N ARG A 90 0.45 13.64 -0.13
CA ARG A 90 -0.06 13.85 -1.51
C ARG A 90 0.43 15.16 -2.13
N LYS A 91 0.62 16.21 -1.32
CA LYS A 91 1.21 17.49 -1.77
C LYS A 91 2.67 17.36 -2.22
N ARG A 92 3.36 16.30 -1.80
CA ARG A 92 4.76 15.97 -2.16
C ARG A 92 4.87 14.98 -3.32
N TYR A 93 3.75 14.56 -3.93
CA TYR A 93 3.76 13.60 -5.02
C TYR A 93 4.57 14.08 -6.24
N SER A 94 4.46 15.36 -6.59
CA SER A 94 5.29 15.93 -7.67
C SER A 94 6.77 15.93 -7.29
N ASP A 95 7.10 16.39 -6.08
CA ASP A 95 8.47 16.45 -5.57
C ASP A 95 9.13 15.07 -5.59
N SER A 96 8.42 14.02 -5.15
CA SER A 96 8.95 12.65 -5.13
C SER A 96 9.30 12.13 -6.53
N ARG A 97 8.53 12.51 -7.57
CA ARG A 97 8.85 12.14 -8.96
C ARG A 97 10.13 12.79 -9.46
N HIS A 98 10.39 14.03 -9.06
CA HIS A 98 11.62 14.73 -9.41
C HIS A 98 12.83 14.13 -8.67
N ILE A 99 12.69 13.90 -7.37
CA ILE A 99 13.74 13.32 -6.50
C ILE A 99 14.13 11.91 -6.98
N THR A 100 13.16 11.10 -7.42
CA THR A 100 13.40 9.72 -7.86
C THR A 100 13.85 9.60 -9.31
N LYS A 101 13.85 10.69 -10.10
CA LYS A 101 14.26 10.66 -11.51
C LYS A 101 15.69 10.20 -11.78
N PRO A 102 16.70 10.65 -11.04
CA PRO A 102 18.07 10.15 -11.22
C PRO A 102 18.33 8.77 -10.59
N LEU A 103 17.37 8.18 -9.86
CA LEU A 103 17.59 6.95 -9.08
C LEU A 103 17.30 5.65 -9.84
N ASP A 104 16.91 5.72 -11.11
CA ASP A 104 16.54 4.58 -11.96
C ASP A 104 15.56 3.58 -11.31
N LEU A 105 14.65 4.10 -10.48
CA LEU A 105 13.65 3.28 -9.80
C LEU A 105 12.53 2.87 -10.77
N TYR A 106 12.09 1.62 -10.63
CA TYR A 106 10.88 1.14 -11.28
C TYR A 106 9.67 2.02 -10.92
N ARG A 107 8.97 2.52 -11.94
CA ARG A 107 7.80 3.40 -11.79
C ARG A 107 6.50 2.70 -12.11
N GLN A 108 5.97 2.04 -11.09
CA GLN A 108 4.69 1.38 -11.18
C GLN A 108 3.55 2.36 -11.50
N GLN A 109 2.70 2.00 -12.47
CA GLN A 109 1.55 2.81 -12.93
C GLN A 109 0.19 2.26 -12.45
N TYR A 110 0.22 1.35 -11.48
CA TYR A 110 -0.94 0.68 -10.89
C TYR A 110 -0.66 0.44 -9.41
N CYS A 111 -1.67 0.11 -8.61
CA CYS A 111 -1.50 -0.01 -7.15
C CYS A 111 -0.84 -1.33 -6.68
N GLY A 112 -0.63 -2.29 -7.58
CA GLY A 112 -0.05 -3.61 -7.27
C GLY A 112 -1.02 -4.78 -7.35
N CYS A 113 -2.34 -4.55 -7.37
CA CYS A 113 -3.30 -5.63 -7.57
C CYS A 113 -3.65 -5.82 -9.06
N ILE A 114 -4.05 -7.05 -9.42
CA ILE A 114 -4.43 -7.38 -10.80
C ILE A 114 -5.63 -6.55 -11.29
N TYR A 115 -6.54 -6.17 -10.40
CA TYR A 115 -7.67 -5.31 -10.76
C TYR A 115 -7.19 -3.95 -11.26
N SER A 116 -6.25 -3.32 -10.53
CA SER A 116 -5.70 -2.02 -10.93
C SER A 116 -4.86 -2.11 -12.20
N GLU A 117 -4.21 -3.24 -12.46
CA GLU A 117 -3.50 -3.46 -13.72
C GLU A 117 -4.47 -3.69 -14.88
N TYR A 118 -5.54 -4.46 -14.67
CA TYR A 118 -6.61 -4.61 -15.67
C TYR A 118 -7.28 -3.26 -15.98
N GLU A 119 -7.64 -2.47 -14.97
CA GLU A 119 -8.25 -1.13 -15.13
C GLU A 119 -7.33 -0.13 -15.83
N ARG A 120 -6.02 -0.33 -15.76
CA ARG A 120 -5.03 0.47 -16.49
C ARG A 120 -5.09 0.22 -17.99
N PHE A 121 -5.30 -1.03 -18.42
CA PHE A 121 -5.43 -1.40 -19.83
C PHE A 121 -6.86 -1.29 -20.36
N GLY A 122 -7.87 -1.59 -19.54
CA GLY A 122 -9.29 -1.59 -19.91
C GLY A 122 -9.94 -0.21 -20.14
N LYS A 123 -9.13 0.85 -20.23
CA LYS A 123 -9.56 2.19 -20.69
C LYS A 123 -9.38 2.40 -22.19
N THR A 124 -8.76 1.46 -22.91
CA THR A 124 -8.95 1.34 -24.35
C THR A 124 -10.26 0.59 -24.56
N ASP A 125 -11.09 1.06 -25.50
CA ASP A 125 -12.35 0.42 -25.87
C ASP A 125 -12.18 -1.11 -25.97
N PRO A 126 -13.22 -1.90 -25.60
CA PRO A 126 -13.16 -3.33 -25.85
C PRO A 126 -12.80 -3.56 -27.33
N PRO A 127 -11.94 -4.53 -27.65
CA PRO A 127 -11.63 -4.83 -29.04
C PRO A 127 -12.95 -5.11 -29.78
N ALA A 128 -13.12 -4.42 -30.90
CA ALA A 128 -14.25 -4.59 -31.82
C ALA A 128 -14.43 -6.06 -32.22
#